data_AF-A0A843I502-F1
#
_entry.id   AF-A0A843I502-F1
#
_cell.length_a   1.000
_cell.length_b   1.000
_cell.length_c   1.000
_cell.angle_alpha   90.00
_cell.angle_beta   90.00
_cell.angle_gamma   90.00
#
_symmetry.space_group_name_H-M   'P 1'
#
loop_
_entity.id
_entity.type
_entity.pdbx_description
1 polymer ?
#
loop_
_entity_poly.entity_id
_entity_poly.type
_entity_poly.pdbx_seq_one_letter_code
_entity_poly.pdbx_strand_id
1 'polypeptide(L)'
;MSLETMKGLLENVIIIKEIVIIIKDVVESIQQLIKKDIKTCKEIEPAHGYGLQPIGRCVFQTYNLLIYRKLAPGQYGLEPRETPQELAPGESLPIPLDFTEAGTVQLIISADVSSNVPVRLAIYNAQGEEIWADRPSTRIVGDRLLDLEAPGSYELRIENPSSATASLTGRLEVIMCSDPAVRSWPRQYIKSAIKYATLNGVKTKTAPMGIAVYGVKKDGGYILTTDAVKGVAYIPPDVSASGYRRDGSYYGQAFSVQLNAFVIAKLKDGTAQYYWVRNIVGFKENKIPGVWNKIWRIIQRFFKYKRLKVRNYIEDVTTATSTLDKSRVRGKGKIYNKPAGPGNYYEYVMRGSIPFGRIELETWVCVDDGKIIVEFYANGQKYDEVTIRPYAPATSAYIEIAPTTTSAGRPLDLMLVFGGYDIGIPWAFLNAGQIGLELYVRMNGAWVPPPSAWSVGYGTAERSYASVVPQGVGSAIVKPGPPNSQQLWAGTIIATPIGFNIITSTDLSSYASLNLGNGTRLILTGAYINGRPAQLSSLSNVPLGSIVVLQYKRQYFVSISAPGNRTTGWFDEN
;
A
#
# COMPACT_ATOMS: atom_id res chain seq x y z
N MET A 1 -40.69 10.78 -53.38
CA MET A 1 -39.78 11.71 -52.65
C MET A 1 -39.71 12.98 -53.48
N SER A 2 -39.99 14.17 -52.94
CA SER A 2 -39.98 15.40 -53.75
C SER A 2 -38.56 15.91 -53.99
N LEU A 3 -38.41 16.84 -54.93
CA LEU A 3 -37.12 17.46 -55.26
C LEU A 3 -36.56 18.27 -54.06
N GLU A 4 -37.42 18.99 -53.31
CA GLU A 4 -37.08 19.59 -52.02
C GLU A 4 -36.51 18.56 -51.03
N THR A 5 -37.14 17.39 -50.87
CA THR A 5 -36.66 16.37 -49.92
C THR A 5 -35.27 15.85 -50.31
N MET A 6 -35.00 15.68 -51.61
CA MET A 6 -33.67 15.28 -52.08
C MET A 6 -32.61 16.37 -51.89
N LYS A 7 -32.95 17.65 -52.07
CA LYS A 7 -32.05 18.77 -51.75
C LYS A 7 -31.69 18.81 -50.27
N GLY A 8 -32.68 18.73 -49.39
CA GLY A 8 -32.45 18.70 -47.93
C GLY A 8 -31.62 17.49 -47.48
N LEU A 9 -31.77 16.32 -48.11
CA LEU A 9 -30.89 15.17 -47.86
C LEU A 9 -29.45 15.42 -48.34
N LEU A 10 -29.26 16.09 -49.48
CA LEU A 10 -27.93 16.41 -50.01
C LEU A 10 -27.18 17.41 -49.11
N GLU A 11 -27.87 18.45 -48.62
CA GLU A 11 -27.31 19.43 -47.68
C GLU A 11 -26.88 18.78 -46.36
N ASN A 12 -27.68 17.85 -45.82
CA ASN A 12 -27.30 17.06 -44.64
C ASN A 12 -26.07 16.17 -44.89
N VAL A 13 -25.91 15.59 -46.08
CA VAL A 13 -24.71 14.81 -46.45
C VAL A 13 -23.46 15.69 -46.53
N ILE A 14 -23.58 16.94 -46.99
CA ILE A 14 -22.48 17.91 -47.01
C ILE A 14 -22.05 18.26 -45.57
N ILE A 15 -23.00 18.58 -44.70
CA ILE A 15 -22.74 18.88 -43.28
C ILE A 15 -22.06 17.69 -42.57
N ILE A 16 -22.53 16.46 -42.81
CA ILE A 16 -21.89 15.25 -42.26
C ILE A 16 -20.44 15.11 -42.74
N LYS A 17 -20.16 15.45 -44.01
CA LYS A 17 -18.81 15.37 -44.57
C LYS A 17 -17.86 16.39 -43.94
N GLU A 18 -18.32 17.60 -43.66
CA GLU A 18 -17.54 18.63 -42.94
C GLU A 18 -17.29 18.23 -41.48
N ILE A 19 -18.30 17.69 -40.78
CA ILE A 19 -18.14 17.15 -39.42
C ILE A 19 -17.10 16.02 -39.36
N VAL A 20 -17.08 15.12 -40.35
CA VAL A 20 -16.08 14.04 -40.43
C VAL A 20 -14.66 14.58 -40.65
N ILE A 21 -14.49 15.67 -41.41
CA ILE A 21 -13.18 16.33 -41.57
C ILE A 21 -12.73 16.97 -40.24
N ILE A 22 -13.61 17.71 -39.56
CA ILE A 22 -13.31 18.32 -38.25
C ILE A 22 -12.95 17.24 -37.21
N ILE A 23 -13.67 16.12 -37.19
CA ILE A 23 -13.35 14.99 -36.31
C ILE A 23 -11.98 14.39 -36.65
N LYS A 24 -11.63 14.25 -37.93
CA LYS A 24 -10.30 13.77 -38.35
C LYS A 24 -9.19 14.70 -37.88
N ASP A 25 -9.34 16.01 -38.07
CA ASP A 25 -8.33 17.00 -37.68
C ASP A 25 -8.18 17.09 -36.14
N VAL A 26 -9.28 16.93 -35.40
CA VAL A 26 -9.26 16.82 -33.93
C VAL A 26 -8.59 15.52 -33.48
N VAL A 27 -8.85 14.39 -34.15
CA VAL A 27 -8.20 13.10 -33.85
C VAL A 27 -6.70 13.16 -34.16
N GLU A 28 -6.29 13.76 -35.28
CA GLU A 28 -4.87 13.95 -35.61
C GLU A 28 -4.18 14.92 -34.64
N SER A 29 -4.86 15.99 -34.22
CA SER A 29 -4.37 16.91 -33.18
C SER A 29 -4.21 16.22 -31.82
N ILE A 30 -5.17 15.38 -31.42
CA ILE A 30 -5.09 14.55 -30.20
C ILE A 30 -3.95 13.52 -30.33
N GLN A 31 -3.77 12.89 -31.50
CA GLN A 31 -2.65 11.98 -31.73
C GLN A 31 -1.28 12.69 -31.69
N GLN A 32 -1.18 13.95 -32.12
CA GLN A 32 0.05 14.72 -31.97
C GLN A 32 0.30 15.18 -30.53
N LEU A 33 -0.74 15.55 -29.77
CA LEU A 33 -0.63 15.82 -28.33
C LEU A 33 -0.18 14.57 -27.55
N ILE A 34 -0.78 13.41 -27.82
CA ILE A 34 -0.39 12.12 -27.22
C ILE A 34 1.05 11.72 -27.59
N LYS A 35 1.52 12.06 -28.81
CA LYS A 35 2.92 11.85 -29.22
C LYS A 35 3.91 12.85 -28.63
N LYS A 36 3.44 13.99 -28.08
CA LYS A 36 4.30 15.04 -27.52
C LYS A 36 4.52 14.92 -26.00
N ASP A 37 3.55 14.37 -25.28
CA ASP A 37 3.58 14.27 -23.81
C ASP A 37 3.91 12.85 -23.27
N ILE A 38 4.41 11.92 -24.10
CA ILE A 38 4.86 10.58 -23.65
C ILE A 38 6.31 10.30 -24.08
N LYS A 39 7.23 11.02 -23.42
CA LYS A 39 8.68 10.82 -23.40
C LYS A 39 9.14 11.46 -22.07
N THR A 40 9.38 10.75 -20.97
CA THR A 40 10.24 9.55 -20.80
C THR A 40 9.65 8.61 -19.74
N CYS A 41 9.57 7.29 -19.97
CA CYS A 41 9.05 6.32 -18.97
C CYS A 41 9.43 4.84 -19.21
N LYS A 42 10.51 4.54 -19.93
CA LYS A 42 10.96 3.15 -20.18
C LYS A 42 12.47 3.01 -20.14
N GLU A 43 12.87 1.77 -19.87
CA GLU A 43 14.24 1.23 -19.75
C GLU A 43 14.95 1.56 -18.43
N ILE A 44 14.86 0.58 -17.52
CA ILE A 44 15.81 0.37 -16.42
C ILE A 44 16.24 -1.09 -16.50
N GLU A 45 17.47 -1.32 -16.93
CA GLU A 45 18.12 -2.63 -16.79
C GLU A 45 18.55 -2.85 -15.33
N PRO A 46 18.43 -4.07 -14.78
CA PRO A 46 18.94 -4.37 -13.44
C PRO A 46 20.47 -4.48 -13.45
N ALA A 47 21.16 -3.48 -12.91
CA ALA A 47 22.61 -3.52 -12.73
C ALA A 47 23.04 -4.58 -11.70
N HIS A 48 24.19 -5.21 -11.95
CA HIS A 48 24.69 -6.36 -11.19
C HIS A 48 25.13 -6.05 -9.75
N GLY A 49 24.86 -7.02 -8.86
CA GLY A 49 25.94 -7.67 -8.11
C GLY A 49 26.20 -7.22 -6.66
N TYR A 50 25.56 -7.91 -5.70
CA TYR A 50 26.25 -8.54 -4.56
C TYR A 50 25.49 -9.81 -4.17
N GLY A 51 26.20 -10.94 -4.07
CA GLY A 51 25.60 -12.24 -3.78
C GLY A 51 25.37 -12.45 -2.28
N LEU A 52 24.13 -12.37 -1.83
CA LEU A 52 23.69 -12.99 -0.59
C LEU A 52 23.14 -14.39 -0.90
N GLN A 53 23.54 -15.40 -0.13
CA GLN A 53 22.90 -16.71 -0.20
C GLN A 53 21.41 -16.59 0.21
N PRO A 54 20.53 -17.48 -0.29
CA PRO A 54 19.12 -17.45 0.05
C PRO A 54 18.91 -17.88 1.51
N ILE A 55 19.02 -16.92 2.43
CA ILE A 55 18.45 -17.02 3.77
C ILE A 55 16.96 -17.37 3.61
N GLY A 56 16.45 -18.24 4.49
CA GLY A 56 15.05 -18.70 4.44
C GLY A 56 14.04 -17.56 4.53
N ARG A 57 12.74 -17.89 4.41
CA ARG A 57 11.66 -16.90 4.48
C ARG A 57 11.72 -16.13 5.81
N CYS A 58 12.05 -14.84 5.76
CA CYS A 58 12.08 -13.95 6.91
C CYS A 58 11.07 -12.80 6.79
N VAL A 59 10.58 -12.35 7.94
CA VAL A 59 9.96 -11.04 8.15
C VAL A 59 10.99 -10.14 8.82
N PHE A 60 11.05 -8.88 8.39
CA PHE A 60 11.92 -7.87 8.99
C PHE A 60 11.10 -6.95 9.88
N GLN A 61 11.49 -6.82 11.15
CA GLN A 61 10.87 -5.89 12.07
C GLN A 61 11.94 -5.02 12.74
N THR A 62 12.26 -3.92 12.07
CA THR A 62 13.27 -2.96 12.54
C THR A 62 12.69 -2.08 13.65
N TYR A 63 13.14 -2.28 14.89
CA TYR A 63 12.79 -1.46 16.06
C TYR A 63 13.77 -0.30 16.21
N ASN A 64 13.68 0.69 15.32
CA ASN A 64 14.43 1.94 15.53
C ASN A 64 13.93 2.62 16.82
N LEU A 65 14.79 2.72 17.85
CA LEU A 65 14.57 3.53 19.04
C LEU A 65 14.68 5.04 18.71
N LEU A 66 13.84 5.50 17.76
CA LEU A 66 13.69 6.90 17.41
C LEU A 66 12.61 7.53 18.29
N ILE A 67 13.00 7.94 19.49
CA ILE A 67 12.09 8.38 20.55
C ILE A 67 12.05 9.91 20.61
N TYR A 68 10.85 10.47 20.50
CA TYR A 68 10.60 11.91 20.57
C TYR A 68 10.21 12.33 21.98
N ARG A 69 10.92 13.33 22.52
CA ARG A 69 10.53 13.99 23.76
C ARG A 69 9.21 14.75 23.61
N LYS A 70 8.27 14.52 24.52
CA LYS A 70 7.15 15.46 24.76
C LYS A 70 7.72 16.71 25.43
N LEU A 71 7.96 17.77 24.65
CA LEU A 71 8.42 19.05 25.19
C LEU A 71 7.40 19.64 26.17
N ALA A 72 7.89 20.27 27.23
CA ALA A 72 7.09 21.18 28.05
C ALA A 72 6.69 22.42 27.23
N PRO A 73 5.56 23.08 27.53
CA PRO A 73 5.14 24.27 26.78
C PRO A 73 6.18 25.40 26.91
N GLY A 74 6.68 25.92 25.79
CA GLY A 74 7.38 27.21 25.75
C GLY A 74 8.83 27.25 25.24
N GLN A 75 9.45 26.14 24.83
CA GLN A 75 10.78 26.16 24.22
C GLN A 75 10.73 25.87 22.71
N TYR A 76 11.29 26.78 21.90
CA TYR A 76 11.39 26.67 20.45
C TYR A 76 12.84 26.85 20.00
N GLY A 77 13.35 25.86 19.27
CA GLY A 77 14.73 25.78 18.79
C GLY A 77 15.26 24.36 19.01
N LEU A 78 15.49 23.62 17.92
CA LEU A 78 16.01 22.25 17.97
C LEU A 78 17.05 22.05 16.87
N GLU A 79 18.32 21.99 17.28
CA GLU A 79 19.27 21.10 16.63
C GLU A 79 18.78 19.65 16.75
N PRO A 80 19.13 18.73 15.84
CA PRO A 80 18.87 17.31 16.02
C PRO A 80 19.76 16.76 17.15
N ARG A 81 19.26 16.83 18.38
CA ARG A 81 19.85 16.11 19.53
C ARG A 81 19.03 14.87 19.81
N GLU A 82 19.65 13.72 19.56
CA GLU A 82 19.18 12.42 20.03
C GLU A 82 18.94 12.53 21.53
N THR A 83 17.68 12.38 21.94
CA THR A 83 17.32 12.38 23.36
C THR A 83 17.27 10.91 23.80
N PRO A 84 18.11 10.47 24.75
CA PRO A 84 18.12 9.08 25.17
C PRO A 84 16.77 8.60 25.71
N GLN A 85 16.52 7.30 25.60
CA GLN A 85 15.44 6.64 26.33
C GLN A 85 15.90 6.32 27.74
N GLU A 86 15.26 6.92 28.73
CA GLU A 86 15.52 6.60 30.14
C GLU A 86 14.78 5.32 30.55
N LEU A 87 15.45 4.41 31.25
CA LEU A 87 14.88 3.27 31.97
C LEU A 87 15.33 3.37 33.43
N ALA A 88 14.39 3.45 34.38
CA ALA A 88 14.73 3.45 35.80
C ALA A 88 15.32 2.09 36.25
N PRO A 89 15.98 2.01 37.42
CA PRO A 89 16.48 0.75 37.97
C PRO A 89 15.39 -0.33 38.03
N GLY A 90 15.64 -1.49 37.41
CA GLY A 90 14.68 -2.59 37.32
C GLY A 90 13.57 -2.42 36.28
N GLU A 91 13.52 -1.31 35.54
CA GLU A 91 12.61 -1.19 34.39
C GLU A 91 13.14 -1.92 33.15
N SER A 92 12.21 -2.22 32.24
CA SER A 92 12.51 -2.80 30.94
C SER A 92 11.65 -2.18 29.84
N LEU A 93 12.15 -2.22 28.61
CA LEU A 93 11.42 -1.88 27.40
C LEU A 93 10.97 -3.17 26.70
N PRO A 94 9.69 -3.58 26.81
CA PRO A 94 9.19 -4.83 26.25
C PRO A 94 8.87 -4.73 24.75
N ILE A 95 9.22 -5.80 24.03
CA ILE A 95 8.97 -6.02 22.61
C ILE A 95 8.25 -7.38 22.48
N PRO A 96 6.91 -7.41 22.29
CA PRO A 96 6.14 -8.65 22.24
C PRO A 96 6.34 -9.41 20.92
N LEU A 97 6.40 -10.73 21.01
CA LEU A 97 6.71 -11.69 19.94
C LEU A 97 5.76 -12.91 20.05
N ASP A 98 4.53 -12.79 19.52
CA ASP A 98 3.54 -13.89 19.50
C ASP A 98 3.64 -14.77 18.24
N PHE A 99 3.69 -16.08 18.43
CA PHE A 99 3.63 -17.09 17.37
C PHE A 99 2.46 -18.05 17.61
N THR A 100 1.51 -18.12 16.67
CA THR A 100 0.24 -18.87 16.83
C THR A 100 0.20 -20.20 16.08
N GLU A 101 1.31 -20.60 15.45
CA GLU A 101 1.40 -21.73 14.52
C GLU A 101 2.61 -22.57 14.93
N ALA A 102 2.59 -23.89 14.75
CA ALA A 102 3.65 -24.76 15.27
C ALA A 102 4.95 -24.73 14.43
N GLY A 103 6.10 -24.82 15.10
CA GLY A 103 7.44 -24.97 14.51
C GLY A 103 8.47 -23.96 15.04
N THR A 104 9.75 -24.19 14.74
CA THR A 104 10.84 -23.32 15.20
C THR A 104 10.89 -21.99 14.45
N VAL A 105 11.04 -20.89 15.19
CA VAL A 105 11.25 -19.53 14.71
C VAL A 105 12.68 -19.11 14.98
N GLN A 106 13.43 -18.84 13.92
CA GLN A 106 14.78 -18.30 14.03
C GLN A 106 14.73 -16.78 14.14
N LEU A 107 15.24 -16.25 15.25
CA LEU A 107 15.33 -14.84 15.58
C LEU A 107 16.77 -14.35 15.38
N ILE A 108 16.97 -13.35 14.52
CA ILE A 108 18.23 -12.61 14.39
C ILE A 108 18.04 -11.26 15.05
N ILE A 109 18.78 -10.98 16.12
CA ILE A 109 18.78 -9.68 16.80
C ILE A 109 20.07 -8.96 16.46
N SER A 110 19.99 -7.89 15.69
CA SER A 110 21.13 -7.02 15.33
C SER A 110 21.08 -5.77 16.20
N ALA A 111 22.07 -5.59 17.08
CA ALA A 111 22.14 -4.46 18.00
C ALA A 111 23.35 -3.55 17.72
N ASP A 112 23.15 -2.24 17.86
CA ASP A 112 24.19 -1.26 18.20
C ASP A 112 23.55 -0.27 19.18
N VAL A 113 23.47 -0.70 20.44
CA VAL A 113 22.83 0.03 21.54
C VAL A 113 23.90 0.49 22.52
N SER A 114 23.89 1.75 22.89
CA SER A 114 24.80 2.36 23.88
C SER A 114 24.00 2.87 25.09
N SER A 115 24.62 2.85 26.26
CA SER A 115 24.05 3.42 27.48
C SER A 115 25.10 3.94 28.46
N ASN A 116 24.70 4.88 29.32
CA ASN A 116 25.51 5.41 30.42
C ASN A 116 25.76 4.38 31.56
N VAL A 117 24.95 3.32 31.65
CA VAL A 117 25.08 2.23 32.64
C VAL A 117 24.91 0.86 31.96
N PRO A 118 25.34 -0.25 32.58
CA PRO A 118 25.11 -1.58 32.02
C PRO A 118 23.62 -1.92 31.85
N VAL A 119 23.26 -2.27 30.62
CA VAL A 119 21.94 -2.77 30.20
C VAL A 119 22.09 -4.12 29.50
N ARG A 120 21.03 -4.93 29.45
CA ARG A 120 21.05 -6.22 28.73
C ARG A 120 19.86 -6.39 27.80
N LEU A 121 20.03 -7.25 26.80
CA LEU A 121 18.91 -7.84 26.05
C LEU A 121 18.55 -9.18 26.68
N ALA A 122 17.26 -9.46 26.85
CA ALA A 122 16.76 -10.72 27.37
C ALA A 122 15.45 -11.11 26.66
N ILE A 123 15.17 -12.40 26.48
CA ILE A 123 13.89 -12.90 25.99
C ILE A 123 13.22 -13.72 27.09
N TYR A 124 11.95 -13.41 27.31
CA TYR A 124 11.08 -14.13 28.22
C TYR A 124 10.01 -14.91 27.45
N ASN A 125 9.54 -16.01 28.01
CA ASN A 125 8.35 -16.71 27.50
C ASN A 125 7.04 -16.18 28.14
N ALA A 126 5.90 -16.76 27.75
CA ALA A 126 4.57 -16.38 28.22
C ALA A 126 4.37 -16.54 29.75
N GLN A 127 5.19 -17.37 30.39
CA GLN A 127 5.19 -17.62 31.83
C GLN A 127 6.06 -16.60 32.59
N GLY A 128 6.80 -15.74 31.87
CA GLY A 128 7.76 -14.80 32.45
C GLY A 128 9.11 -15.41 32.79
N GLU A 129 9.43 -16.59 32.25
CA GLU A 129 10.72 -17.27 32.44
C GLU A 129 11.74 -16.73 31.43
N GLU A 130 12.95 -16.41 31.88
CA GLU A 130 14.07 -15.98 31.03
C GLU A 130 14.61 -17.19 30.23
N ILE A 131 14.43 -17.17 28.91
CA ILE A 131 14.90 -18.24 28.02
C ILE A 131 16.26 -17.92 27.38
N TRP A 132 16.63 -16.64 27.32
CA TRP A 132 17.93 -16.17 26.86
C TRP A 132 18.21 -14.77 27.39
N ALA A 133 19.47 -14.45 27.69
CA ALA A 133 19.92 -13.08 27.89
C ALA A 133 21.39 -12.89 27.51
N ASP A 134 21.74 -11.67 27.12
CA ASP A 134 23.13 -11.23 26.99
C ASP A 134 23.68 -10.72 28.35
N ARG A 135 25.00 -10.59 28.44
CA ARG A 135 25.64 -9.99 29.62
C ARG A 135 25.36 -8.48 29.67
N PRO A 136 25.06 -7.91 30.85
CA PRO A 136 24.92 -6.47 31.01
C PRO A 136 26.16 -5.71 30.52
N SER A 137 25.96 -4.71 29.66
CA SER A 137 27.01 -3.91 29.05
C SER A 137 26.53 -2.48 28.82
N THR A 138 27.43 -1.50 28.91
CA THR A 138 27.19 -0.12 28.46
C THR A 138 27.16 0.00 26.93
N ARG A 139 27.55 -1.05 26.21
CA ARG A 139 27.42 -1.14 24.75
C ARG A 139 27.14 -2.56 24.29
N ILE A 140 26.03 -2.75 23.58
CA ILE A 140 25.60 -4.04 23.00
C ILE A 140 25.73 -3.92 21.48
N VAL A 141 26.66 -4.66 20.89
CA VAL A 141 26.95 -4.63 19.45
C VAL A 141 26.88 -6.04 18.84
N GLY A 142 26.46 -6.08 17.59
CA GLY A 142 26.51 -7.26 16.73
C GLY A 142 25.24 -8.12 16.79
N ASP A 143 25.30 -9.24 16.08
CA ASP A 143 24.15 -10.10 15.87
C ASP A 143 24.05 -11.18 16.95
N ARG A 144 22.82 -11.62 17.25
CA ARG A 144 22.50 -12.81 18.05
C ARG A 144 21.53 -13.67 17.26
N LEU A 145 21.79 -14.96 17.19
CA LEU A 145 20.93 -15.95 16.53
C LEU A 145 20.31 -16.84 17.61
N LEU A 146 18.98 -16.92 17.63
CA LEU A 146 18.22 -17.66 18.64
C LEU A 146 17.08 -18.43 17.97
N ASP A 147 16.81 -19.64 18.42
CA ASP A 147 15.67 -20.43 17.94
C ASP A 147 14.59 -20.48 19.03
N LEU A 148 13.36 -20.12 18.68
CA LEU A 148 12.18 -20.07 19.54
C LEU A 148 11.16 -21.12 19.11
N GLU A 149 10.48 -21.77 20.05
CA GLU A 149 9.49 -22.80 19.73
C GLU A 149 8.08 -22.22 19.62
N ALA A 150 7.46 -22.34 18.45
CA ALA A 150 6.08 -21.94 18.25
C ALA A 150 5.13 -23.15 18.30
N PRO A 151 3.86 -23.00 18.74
CA PRO A 151 3.23 -21.75 19.16
C PRO A 151 3.70 -21.32 20.56
N GLY A 152 3.95 -20.03 20.73
CA GLY A 152 4.44 -19.43 21.97
C GLY A 152 4.27 -17.92 21.94
N SER A 153 4.14 -17.31 23.12
CA SER A 153 4.26 -15.86 23.27
C SER A 153 5.58 -15.59 23.96
N TYR A 154 6.33 -14.63 23.43
CA TYR A 154 7.65 -14.26 23.92
C TYR A 154 7.74 -12.73 24.05
N GLU A 155 8.69 -12.25 24.83
CA GLU A 155 8.95 -10.83 25.01
C GLU A 155 10.45 -10.57 25.02
N LEU A 156 10.97 -9.92 23.98
CA LEU A 156 12.33 -9.37 23.97
C LEU A 156 12.32 -8.09 24.80
N ARG A 157 13.22 -7.96 25.76
CA ARG A 157 13.37 -6.79 26.62
C ARG A 157 14.74 -6.17 26.46
N ILE A 158 14.78 -4.84 26.48
CA ILE A 158 15.98 -4.10 26.92
C ILE A 158 15.78 -3.83 28.41
N GLU A 159 16.67 -4.33 29.26
CA GLU A 159 16.53 -4.23 30.72
C GLU A 159 17.63 -3.37 31.34
N ASN A 160 17.25 -2.62 32.38
CA ASN A 160 18.20 -1.93 33.25
C ASN A 160 18.40 -2.68 34.58
N PRO A 161 19.40 -3.60 34.68
CA PRO A 161 19.76 -4.26 35.94
C PRO A 161 20.58 -3.35 36.87
N SER A 162 20.94 -2.14 36.46
CA SER A 162 21.77 -1.22 37.25
C SER A 162 20.94 -0.46 38.30
N SER A 163 21.58 -0.04 39.39
CA SER A 163 20.95 0.77 40.45
C SER A 163 20.78 2.26 40.09
N ALA A 164 21.15 2.66 38.88
CA ALA A 164 21.02 4.01 38.34
C ALA A 164 20.25 3.98 37.01
N THR A 165 19.59 5.09 36.66
CA THR A 165 18.80 5.21 35.43
C THR A 165 19.67 5.05 34.18
N ALA A 166 19.25 4.14 33.30
CA ALA A 166 19.90 3.88 32.03
C ALA A 166 19.36 4.82 30.95
N SER A 167 20.28 5.52 30.30
CA SER A 167 20.05 6.51 29.25
C SER A 167 20.48 5.85 27.94
N LEU A 168 19.54 5.29 27.17
CA LEU A 168 19.79 4.46 25.99
C LEU A 168 19.85 5.29 24.69
N THR A 169 20.80 4.99 23.80
CA THR A 169 20.82 5.44 22.40
C THR A 169 21.18 4.29 21.45
N GLY A 170 20.88 4.44 20.15
CA GLY A 170 21.28 3.48 19.11
C GLY A 170 20.12 2.74 18.42
N ARG A 171 20.42 1.58 17.82
CA ARG A 171 19.50 0.79 16.97
C ARG A 171 19.38 -0.65 17.45
N LEU A 172 18.16 -1.18 17.41
CA LEU A 172 17.85 -2.58 17.61
C LEU A 172 17.01 -3.08 16.41
N GLU A 173 17.44 -4.15 15.76
CA GLU A 173 16.72 -4.76 14.65
C GLU A 173 16.45 -6.23 14.94
N VAL A 174 15.22 -6.66 14.64
CA VAL A 174 14.75 -8.01 14.95
C VAL A 174 14.21 -8.62 13.65
N ILE A 175 14.91 -9.62 13.15
CA ILE A 175 14.54 -10.36 11.95
C ILE A 175 14.01 -11.71 12.41
N MET A 176 12.81 -12.08 11.97
CA MET A 176 12.17 -13.35 12.30
C MET A 176 12.07 -14.22 11.06
N CYS A 177 12.83 -15.29 11.01
CA CYS A 177 12.87 -16.27 9.94
C CYS A 177 12.08 -17.53 10.33
N SER A 178 11.44 -18.17 9.35
CA SER A 178 10.54 -19.35 9.40
C SER A 178 9.09 -19.05 8.98
N ASP A 179 8.38 -20.12 8.60
CA ASP A 179 6.95 -20.08 8.26
C ASP A 179 6.03 -19.60 9.41
N PRO A 180 6.18 -20.05 10.68
CA PRO A 180 5.34 -19.57 11.79
C PRO A 180 5.46 -18.07 12.06
N ALA A 181 6.68 -17.52 12.03
CA ALA A 181 6.94 -16.09 12.19
C ALA A 181 6.22 -15.26 11.11
N VAL A 182 6.31 -15.70 9.85
CA VAL A 182 5.67 -14.98 8.75
C VAL A 182 4.15 -15.03 8.87
N ARG A 183 3.56 -16.13 9.35
CA ARG A 183 2.11 -16.22 9.56
C ARG A 183 1.61 -15.37 10.73
N SER A 184 2.41 -15.19 11.78
CA SER A 184 1.97 -14.48 12.99
C SER A 184 2.10 -12.97 12.88
N TRP A 185 3.12 -12.45 12.17
CA TRP A 185 3.36 -11.01 12.05
C TRP A 185 2.14 -10.21 11.55
N PRO A 186 1.45 -10.54 10.44
CA PRO A 186 0.26 -9.80 10.02
C PRO A 186 -0.86 -9.88 11.06
N ARG A 187 -1.02 -11.03 11.72
CA ARG A 187 -2.08 -11.21 12.73
C ARG A 187 -1.85 -10.31 13.94
N GLN A 188 -0.62 -10.22 14.45
CA GLN A 188 -0.27 -9.27 15.51
C GLN A 188 -0.44 -7.81 15.04
N TYR A 189 0.07 -7.50 13.85
CA TYR A 189 0.05 -6.16 13.28
C TYR A 189 -1.36 -5.64 13.07
N ILE A 190 -2.23 -6.48 12.52
CA ILE A 190 -3.64 -6.16 12.30
C ILE A 190 -4.41 -6.11 13.63
N LYS A 191 -4.06 -6.94 14.62
CA LYS A 191 -4.61 -6.80 15.99
C LYS A 191 -4.28 -5.44 16.58
N SER A 192 -3.04 -4.97 16.47
CA SER A 192 -2.59 -3.66 17.00
C SER A 192 -3.15 -2.46 16.23
N ALA A 193 -3.58 -2.67 14.97
CA ALA A 193 -4.32 -1.68 14.21
C ALA A 193 -5.67 -1.32 14.87
N ILE A 194 -6.32 -2.24 15.59
CA ILE A 194 -7.58 -2.00 16.30
C ILE A 194 -7.29 -1.27 17.63
N LYS A 195 -7.74 0.00 17.74
CA LYS A 195 -7.55 0.82 18.95
C LYS A 195 -8.89 1.34 19.47
N TYR A 196 -8.98 1.54 20.78
CA TYR A 196 -10.15 2.19 21.39
C TYR A 196 -10.11 3.70 21.14
N ALA A 197 -11.25 4.28 20.78
CA ALA A 197 -11.52 5.71 20.77
C ALA A 197 -12.79 5.98 21.59
N THR A 198 -12.85 7.10 22.31
CA THR A 198 -14.07 7.52 22.99
C THR A 198 -14.90 8.35 22.03
N LEU A 199 -16.07 7.87 21.61
CA LEU A 199 -16.96 8.55 20.66
C LEU A 199 -18.23 8.97 21.42
N ASN A 200 -18.49 10.27 21.57
CA ASN A 200 -19.56 10.80 22.44
C ASN A 200 -19.60 10.15 23.84
N GLY A 201 -18.43 9.99 24.49
CA GLY A 201 -18.30 9.35 25.79
C GLY A 201 -18.28 7.81 25.78
N VAL A 202 -18.59 7.16 24.65
CA VAL A 202 -18.61 5.68 24.55
C VAL A 202 -17.28 5.14 24.02
N LYS A 203 -16.61 4.31 24.83
CA LYS A 203 -15.35 3.63 24.46
C LYS A 203 -15.61 2.57 23.38
N THR A 204 -15.13 2.84 22.17
CA THR A 204 -15.47 2.11 20.93
C THR A 204 -14.21 1.61 20.24
N LYS A 205 -14.17 0.35 19.77
CA LYS A 205 -13.05 -0.15 18.96
C LYS A 205 -13.11 0.47 17.56
N THR A 206 -11.98 0.96 17.05
CA THR A 206 -11.86 1.57 15.71
C THR A 206 -10.59 1.10 15.00
N ALA A 207 -10.66 0.89 13.69
CA ALA A 207 -9.52 0.57 12.83
C ALA A 207 -9.73 1.13 11.41
N PRO A 208 -8.70 1.21 10.56
CA PRO A 208 -8.86 1.56 9.15
C PRO A 208 -9.50 0.38 8.41
N MET A 209 -10.77 0.48 8.00
CA MET A 209 -11.54 -0.68 7.52
C MET A 209 -11.61 -0.71 5.99
N GLY A 210 -11.13 -1.76 5.34
CA GLY A 210 -11.26 -1.91 3.89
C GLY A 210 -10.46 -3.08 3.35
N ILE A 211 -9.73 -2.85 2.26
CA ILE A 211 -8.79 -3.81 1.70
C ILE A 211 -7.37 -3.33 2.04
N ALA A 212 -6.61 -4.14 2.77
CA ALA A 212 -5.22 -3.87 3.11
C ALA A 212 -4.31 -5.03 2.69
N VAL A 213 -3.20 -4.69 2.05
CA VAL A 213 -2.22 -5.61 1.48
C VAL A 213 -0.91 -5.41 2.21
N TYR A 214 -0.61 -6.34 3.10
CA TYR A 214 0.72 -6.51 3.67
C TYR A 214 1.48 -7.49 2.77
N GLY A 215 2.81 -7.35 2.64
CA GLY A 215 3.65 -8.23 1.80
C GLY A 215 3.83 -9.63 2.37
N VAL A 216 2.74 -10.27 2.80
CA VAL A 216 2.72 -11.53 3.52
C VAL A 216 1.59 -12.44 3.04
N LYS A 217 1.95 -13.73 2.95
CA LYS A 217 1.10 -14.86 2.63
C LYS A 217 1.12 -15.86 3.80
N LYS A 218 0.16 -16.78 3.82
CA LYS A 218 0.08 -17.93 4.74
C LYS A 218 1.35 -18.80 4.76
N ASP A 219 2.21 -18.73 3.75
CA ASP A 219 3.40 -19.59 3.60
C ASP A 219 4.67 -18.76 3.29
N GLY A 220 4.78 -17.54 3.84
CA GLY A 220 5.95 -16.68 3.65
C GLY A 220 5.65 -15.26 3.15
N GLY A 221 6.69 -14.42 3.13
CA GLY A 221 6.61 -13.04 2.68
C GLY A 221 6.65 -12.97 1.15
N TYR A 222 6.14 -11.88 0.59
CA TYR A 222 6.38 -11.53 -0.80
C TYR A 222 6.66 -10.03 -0.90
N ILE A 223 7.60 -9.68 -1.77
CA ILE A 223 7.79 -8.30 -2.22
C ILE A 223 7.09 -8.18 -3.57
N LEU A 224 6.28 -7.14 -3.71
CA LEU A 224 5.59 -6.80 -4.95
C LEU A 224 5.89 -5.34 -5.28
N THR A 225 6.52 -5.12 -6.43
CA THR A 225 6.82 -3.79 -6.97
C THR A 225 5.94 -3.50 -8.17
N THR A 226 5.50 -2.25 -8.32
CA THR A 226 4.63 -1.80 -9.42
C THR A 226 4.84 -0.32 -9.72
N ASP A 227 4.58 0.09 -10.96
CA ASP A 227 4.57 1.49 -11.39
C ASP A 227 3.25 2.21 -11.06
N ALA A 228 2.15 1.48 -10.82
CA ALA A 228 0.86 2.09 -10.51
C ALA A 228 -0.08 1.20 -9.68
N VAL A 229 -0.93 1.85 -8.89
CA VAL A 229 -1.99 1.20 -8.10
C VAL A 229 -3.33 1.88 -8.33
N LYS A 230 -4.41 1.11 -8.27
CA LYS A 230 -5.78 1.58 -8.46
C LYS A 230 -6.70 1.04 -7.38
N GLY A 231 -7.43 1.95 -6.75
CA GLY A 231 -8.57 1.64 -5.90
C GLY A 231 -9.87 2.06 -6.56
N VAL A 232 -10.88 1.18 -6.56
CA VAL A 232 -12.23 1.50 -6.99
C VAL A 232 -13.13 1.51 -5.75
N ALA A 233 -13.85 2.60 -5.54
CA ALA A 233 -14.83 2.74 -4.47
C ALA A 233 -16.23 2.92 -5.06
N TYR A 234 -17.15 2.03 -4.71
CA TYR A 234 -18.58 2.19 -4.97
C TYR A 234 -19.24 2.74 -3.71
N ILE A 235 -19.54 4.04 -3.73
CA ILE A 235 -20.11 4.80 -2.60
C ILE A 235 -21.53 5.25 -3.00
N PRO A 236 -22.58 4.44 -2.76
CA PRO A 236 -23.95 4.79 -3.15
C PRO A 236 -24.54 5.93 -2.29
N PRO A 237 -25.53 6.70 -2.80
CA PRO A 237 -25.97 7.95 -2.17
C PRO A 237 -26.65 7.82 -0.80
N ASP A 238 -27.07 6.61 -0.44
CA ASP A 238 -27.66 6.24 0.85
C ASP A 238 -26.63 6.05 1.97
N VAL A 239 -25.34 5.88 1.64
CA VAL A 239 -24.25 5.83 2.61
C VAL A 239 -24.29 7.04 3.54
N SER A 240 -24.24 6.76 4.83
CA SER A 240 -24.19 7.74 5.91
C SER A 240 -23.18 7.30 6.96
N ALA A 241 -22.24 8.19 7.28
CA ALA A 241 -21.26 7.95 8.32
C ALA A 241 -21.01 9.20 9.18
N SER A 242 -21.01 9.00 10.50
CA SER A 242 -20.82 10.03 11.51
C SER A 242 -19.33 10.25 11.75
N GLY A 243 -18.82 11.45 11.46
CA GLY A 243 -17.45 11.84 11.74
C GLY A 243 -17.31 12.39 13.17
N TYR A 244 -16.16 12.14 13.81
CA TYR A 244 -15.80 12.63 15.14
C TYR A 244 -14.39 13.23 15.15
N ARG A 245 -14.19 14.24 15.99
CA ARG A 245 -12.88 14.87 16.23
C ARG A 245 -12.03 14.03 17.20
N ARG A 246 -10.74 14.36 17.31
CA ARG A 246 -9.74 13.72 18.19
C ARG A 246 -10.08 13.71 19.70
N ASP A 247 -11.04 14.51 20.14
CA ASP A 247 -11.53 14.59 21.52
C ASP A 247 -12.77 13.70 21.77
N GLY A 248 -13.31 13.07 20.73
CA GLY A 248 -14.54 12.27 20.79
C GLY A 248 -15.81 13.04 20.49
N SER A 249 -15.74 14.35 20.26
CA SER A 249 -16.91 15.17 19.93
C SER A 249 -17.42 14.89 18.51
N TYR A 250 -18.74 14.77 18.40
CA TYR A 250 -19.42 14.53 17.13
C TYR A 250 -19.28 15.74 16.18
N TYR A 251 -18.69 15.50 15.01
CA TYR A 251 -18.52 16.51 13.97
C TYR A 251 -19.81 16.71 13.14
N GLY A 252 -20.36 15.63 12.56
CA GLY A 252 -21.42 15.68 11.53
C GLY A 252 -21.33 14.47 10.60
N GLN A 253 -21.99 14.48 9.44
CA GLN A 253 -21.70 13.46 8.43
C GLN A 253 -20.34 13.76 7.78
N ALA A 254 -19.34 12.91 8.02
CA ALA A 254 -18.00 13.08 7.48
C ALA A 254 -17.22 11.75 7.47
N PHE A 255 -16.69 11.37 6.31
CA PHE A 255 -15.90 10.15 6.12
C PHE A 255 -14.98 10.26 4.90
N SER A 256 -14.03 9.34 4.75
CA SER A 256 -13.26 9.19 3.52
C SER A 256 -13.02 7.72 3.15
N VAL A 257 -12.75 7.49 1.87
CA VAL A 257 -12.08 6.29 1.36
C VAL A 257 -10.72 6.72 0.83
N GLN A 258 -9.66 6.04 1.25
CA GLN A 258 -8.26 6.42 1.01
C GLN A 258 -7.52 5.26 0.35
N LEU A 259 -6.98 5.49 -0.84
CA LEU A 259 -5.96 4.65 -1.45
C LEU A 259 -4.59 5.15 -0.95
N ASN A 260 -3.88 4.34 -0.18
CA ASN A 260 -2.59 4.66 0.43
C ASN A 260 -1.55 3.67 -0.11
N ALA A 261 -0.38 4.17 -0.48
CA ALA A 261 0.74 3.34 -0.93
C ALA A 261 2.08 3.93 -0.49
N PHE A 262 3.15 3.13 -0.55
CA PHE A 262 4.51 3.58 -0.34
C PHE A 262 5.28 3.59 -1.65
N VAL A 263 5.72 4.77 -2.07
CA VAL A 263 6.67 4.96 -3.17
C VAL A 263 8.09 4.88 -2.60
N ILE A 264 8.92 4.03 -3.19
CA ILE A 264 10.36 3.97 -2.95
C ILE A 264 11.06 4.63 -4.14
N ALA A 265 12.03 5.48 -3.86
CA ALA A 265 13.00 5.96 -4.84
C ALA A 265 14.39 5.43 -4.49
N LYS A 266 15.01 4.67 -5.39
CA LYS A 266 16.44 4.30 -5.29
C LYS A 266 17.27 5.45 -5.84
N LEU A 267 18.31 5.85 -5.12
CA LEU A 267 19.12 7.01 -5.45
C LEU A 267 20.48 6.61 -6.02
N LYS A 268 21.13 7.53 -6.75
CA LYS A 268 22.42 7.29 -7.41
C LYS A 268 23.58 7.02 -6.44
N ASP A 269 23.43 7.41 -5.18
CA ASP A 269 24.39 7.12 -4.09
C ASP A 269 24.18 5.75 -3.43
N GLY A 270 23.24 4.94 -3.93
CA GLY A 270 22.89 3.62 -3.40
C GLY A 270 21.87 3.64 -2.26
N THR A 271 21.48 4.82 -1.77
CA THR A 271 20.45 4.95 -0.72
C THR A 271 19.03 4.85 -1.29
N ALA A 272 18.02 4.87 -0.41
CA ALA A 272 16.62 4.88 -0.80
C ALA A 272 15.82 5.90 0.03
N GLN A 273 14.91 6.62 -0.62
CA GLN A 273 13.91 7.45 0.04
C GLN A 273 12.51 6.84 -0.09
N TYR A 274 11.69 7.08 0.92
CA TYR A 274 10.35 6.49 1.06
C TYR A 274 9.32 7.61 1.19
N TYR A 275 8.27 7.54 0.36
CA TYR A 275 7.19 8.51 0.35
C TYR A 275 5.85 7.81 0.57
N TRP A 276 5.10 8.25 1.56
CA TRP A 276 3.74 7.78 1.79
C TRP A 276 2.78 8.64 0.97
N VAL A 277 2.20 8.04 -0.07
CA VAL A 277 1.32 8.70 -1.02
C VAL A 277 -0.13 8.27 -0.76
N ARG A 278 -1.06 9.22 -0.76
CA ARG A 278 -2.49 8.94 -0.60
C ARG A 278 -3.31 9.64 -1.68
N ASN A 279 -4.24 8.91 -2.29
CA ASN A 279 -5.31 9.43 -3.14
C ASN A 279 -6.63 9.20 -2.41
N ILE A 280 -7.36 10.27 -2.09
CA ILE A 280 -8.44 10.26 -1.09
C ILE A 280 -9.71 10.83 -1.71
N VAL A 281 -10.82 10.10 -1.59
CA VAL A 281 -12.17 10.62 -1.80
C VAL A 281 -12.88 10.80 -0.45
N GLY A 282 -13.36 12.02 -0.18
CA GLY A 282 -13.97 12.40 1.09
C GLY A 282 -15.38 12.98 0.92
N PHE A 283 -16.27 12.62 1.85
CA PHE A 283 -17.55 13.30 2.07
C PHE A 283 -17.51 14.11 3.37
N LYS A 284 -18.06 15.33 3.33
CA LYS A 284 -18.23 16.17 4.51
C LYS A 284 -19.44 17.07 4.34
N GLU A 285 -20.42 16.92 5.21
CA GLU A 285 -21.57 17.80 5.29
C GLU A 285 -21.19 19.05 6.10
N ASN A 286 -21.29 20.23 5.46
CA ASN A 286 -21.01 21.50 6.13
C ASN A 286 -22.14 21.85 7.10
N LYS A 287 -21.97 21.55 8.39
CA LYS A 287 -22.76 22.19 9.45
C LYS A 287 -22.40 23.67 9.52
N ILE A 288 -23.30 24.53 9.05
CA ILE A 288 -23.36 25.93 9.47
C ILE A 288 -24.32 26.00 10.65
N PRO A 289 -23.89 26.33 11.88
CA PRO A 289 -24.82 26.50 13.01
C PRO A 289 -25.69 27.74 12.79
N GLY A 290 -27.02 27.59 12.81
CA GLY A 290 -27.95 28.71 12.66
C GLY A 290 -29.34 28.33 12.14
N VAL A 291 -30.30 29.23 12.33
CA VAL A 291 -31.72 29.07 11.96
C VAL A 291 -31.91 28.82 10.45
N TRP A 292 -30.98 29.29 9.62
CA TRP A 292 -30.88 29.01 8.18
C TRP A 292 -30.86 27.52 7.82
N ASN A 293 -30.52 26.61 8.75
CA ASN A 293 -30.59 25.15 8.50
C ASN A 293 -31.97 24.67 8.03
N LYS A 294 -33.08 25.28 8.46
CA LYS A 294 -34.41 24.81 8.06
C LYS A 294 -34.69 25.09 6.58
N ILE A 295 -34.28 26.26 6.09
CA ILE A 295 -34.38 26.66 4.68
C ILE A 295 -33.33 25.94 3.83
N TRP A 296 -32.07 25.90 4.29
CA TRP A 296 -30.99 25.24 3.54
C TRP A 296 -31.20 23.72 3.41
N ARG A 297 -31.80 23.05 4.40
CA ARG A 297 -32.16 21.62 4.31
C ARG A 297 -33.34 21.36 3.35
N ILE A 298 -34.21 22.35 3.12
CA ILE A 298 -35.23 22.30 2.06
C ILE A 298 -34.54 22.51 0.70
N ILE A 299 -33.68 23.53 0.56
CA ILE A 299 -32.92 23.80 -0.66
C ILE A 299 -32.02 22.62 -1.04
N GLN A 300 -31.32 21.98 -0.11
CA GLN A 300 -30.52 20.77 -0.37
C GLN A 300 -31.36 19.52 -0.71
N ARG A 301 -32.63 19.46 -0.29
CA ARG A 301 -33.58 18.43 -0.78
C ARG A 301 -33.96 18.66 -2.24
N PHE A 302 -34.03 19.93 -2.69
CA PHE A 302 -34.28 20.27 -4.09
C PHE A 302 -33.00 20.21 -4.96
N PHE A 303 -31.83 20.61 -4.43
CA PHE A 303 -30.53 20.54 -5.10
C PHE A 303 -29.79 19.24 -4.71
N LYS A 304 -30.22 18.16 -5.37
CA LYS A 304 -29.84 16.73 -5.24
C LYS A 304 -28.35 16.40 -5.48
N TYR A 305 -27.41 17.09 -4.81
CA TYR A 305 -25.98 16.91 -5.03
C TYR A 305 -25.18 16.78 -3.72
N LYS A 306 -25.36 15.66 -2.99
CA LYS A 306 -24.27 15.15 -2.16
C LYS A 306 -23.03 15.00 -3.07
N ARG A 307 -21.92 15.64 -2.71
CA ARG A 307 -20.75 15.81 -3.58
C ARG A 307 -19.48 15.45 -2.84
N LEU A 308 -18.63 14.67 -3.48
CA LEU A 308 -17.40 14.14 -2.92
C LEU A 308 -16.21 15.00 -3.37
N LYS A 309 -15.24 15.16 -2.47
CA LYS A 309 -13.98 15.87 -2.74
C LYS A 309 -12.88 14.86 -2.91
N VAL A 310 -12.17 14.95 -4.04
CA VAL A 310 -10.93 14.20 -4.26
C VAL A 310 -9.74 15.08 -3.90
N ARG A 311 -8.74 14.49 -3.26
CA ARG A 311 -7.48 15.14 -2.91
C ARG A 311 -6.35 14.11 -2.86
N ASN A 312 -5.14 14.56 -3.09
CA ASN A 312 -3.93 13.77 -2.91
C ASN A 312 -3.08 14.34 -1.77
N TYR A 313 -2.22 13.49 -1.25
CA TYR A 313 -1.38 13.75 -0.10
C TYR A 313 -0.04 13.03 -0.28
N ILE A 314 1.08 13.68 0.05
CA ILE A 314 2.41 13.05 0.10
C ILE A 314 3.13 13.43 1.39
N GLU A 315 3.73 12.44 2.05
CA GLU A 315 4.69 12.58 3.15
C GLU A 315 6.04 11.96 2.76
N ASP A 316 7.17 12.58 3.11
CA ASP A 316 8.45 11.88 3.23
C ASP A 316 8.43 11.09 4.54
N VAL A 317 8.71 9.79 4.46
CA VAL A 317 8.70 8.82 5.57
C VAL A 317 9.98 7.98 5.60
N THR A 318 11.04 8.48 4.95
CA THR A 318 12.37 7.86 4.91
C THR A 318 12.90 7.59 6.32
N THR A 319 12.76 8.59 7.20
CA THR A 319 12.95 8.49 8.65
C THR A 319 11.72 9.03 9.39
N ALA A 320 11.68 8.87 10.71
CA ALA A 320 10.61 9.47 11.52
C ALA A 320 10.67 11.02 11.52
N THR A 321 11.85 11.62 11.32
CA THR A 321 12.07 13.08 11.23
C THR A 321 11.89 13.64 9.82
N SER A 322 11.77 12.79 8.80
CA SER A 322 11.63 13.18 7.40
C SER A 322 10.59 14.29 7.18
N THR A 323 10.95 15.24 6.32
CA THR A 323 10.12 16.40 6.00
C THR A 323 10.21 16.71 4.51
N LEU A 324 9.08 16.95 3.86
CA LEU A 324 9.10 17.44 2.48
C LEU A 324 9.61 18.89 2.43
N ASP A 325 10.73 19.06 1.74
CA ASP A 325 11.33 20.36 1.45
C ASP A 325 10.49 21.10 0.39
N LYS A 326 10.03 22.31 0.73
CA LYS A 326 9.17 23.15 -0.12
C LYS A 326 9.87 23.59 -1.41
N SER A 327 11.21 23.60 -1.44
CA SER A 327 12.00 23.90 -2.64
C SER A 327 12.12 22.71 -3.61
N ARG A 328 11.90 21.48 -3.11
CA ARG A 328 12.11 20.23 -3.84
C ARG A 328 10.85 19.61 -4.42
N VAL A 329 9.66 20.01 -3.96
CA VAL A 329 8.37 19.50 -4.45
C VAL A 329 7.67 20.54 -5.31
N ARG A 330 7.12 20.12 -6.45
CA ARG A 330 6.29 20.94 -7.34
C ARG A 330 5.03 20.17 -7.73
N GLY A 331 3.90 20.86 -7.80
CA GLY A 331 2.59 20.31 -8.19
C GLY A 331 1.51 21.40 -8.05
N LYS A 332 0.23 21.07 -8.23
CA LYS A 332 -0.87 22.06 -8.15
C LYS A 332 -1.25 22.46 -6.71
N GLY A 333 -0.75 21.71 -5.74
CA GLY A 333 -1.00 21.82 -4.31
C GLY A 333 -0.06 22.75 -3.56
N LYS A 334 0.01 22.55 -2.24
CA LYS A 334 0.87 23.30 -1.34
C LYS A 334 1.50 22.36 -0.32
N ILE A 335 2.65 22.77 0.21
CA ILE A 335 3.23 22.12 1.37
C ILE A 335 2.72 22.78 2.66
N TYR A 336 2.07 21.97 3.47
CA TYR A 336 1.57 22.27 4.80
C TYR A 336 2.48 21.66 5.86
N ASN A 337 2.55 22.30 7.02
CA ASN A 337 3.23 21.76 8.19
C ASN A 337 2.26 20.78 8.88
N LYS A 338 2.75 19.63 9.38
CA LYS A 338 1.89 18.65 10.07
C LYS A 338 1.29 19.26 11.36
N PRO A 339 -0.04 19.21 11.59
CA PRO A 339 -0.66 19.79 12.79
C PRO A 339 -0.32 19.09 14.11
N ALA A 340 0.26 17.88 14.07
CA ALA A 340 0.37 16.99 15.23
C ALA A 340 1.69 16.18 15.25
N GLY A 341 2.79 16.73 14.71
CA GLY A 341 4.10 16.10 14.72
C GLY A 341 5.13 16.85 13.87
N PRO A 342 6.41 16.44 13.90
CA PRO A 342 7.42 16.99 13.02
C PRO A 342 7.12 16.68 11.55
N GLY A 343 7.56 17.57 10.66
CA GLY A 343 7.57 17.35 9.23
C GLY A 343 6.47 18.08 8.44
N ASN A 344 6.72 18.16 7.15
CA ASN A 344 5.86 18.76 6.15
C ASN A 344 5.17 17.68 5.30
N TYR A 345 4.00 18.02 4.76
CA TYR A 345 3.29 17.22 3.78
C TYR A 345 2.82 18.07 2.61
N TYR A 346 2.76 17.47 1.42
CA TYR A 346 2.10 18.08 0.26
C TYR A 346 0.63 17.67 0.24
N GLU A 347 -0.28 18.61 -0.04
CA GLU A 347 -1.70 18.34 -0.31
C GLU A 347 -2.21 19.19 -1.48
N TYR A 348 -3.02 18.57 -2.35
CA TYR A 348 -3.85 19.28 -3.32
C TYR A 348 -5.28 18.74 -3.28
N VAL A 349 -6.27 19.63 -3.37
CA VAL A 349 -7.69 19.27 -3.47
C VAL A 349 -8.16 19.58 -4.88
N MET A 350 -8.69 18.56 -5.55
CA MET A 350 -9.21 18.67 -6.92
C MET A 350 -10.30 19.75 -7.00
N ARG A 351 -10.22 20.61 -8.02
CA ARG A 351 -11.30 21.57 -8.33
C ARG A 351 -12.58 20.82 -8.71
N GLY A 352 -13.73 21.33 -8.29
CA GLY A 352 -15.02 20.68 -8.50
C GLY A 352 -15.33 19.61 -7.44
N SER A 353 -16.04 18.56 -7.84
CA SER A 353 -16.51 17.48 -6.97
C SER A 353 -17.08 16.32 -7.78
N ILE A 354 -16.88 15.09 -7.33
CA ILE A 354 -17.40 13.88 -7.99
C ILE A 354 -18.76 13.51 -7.37
N PRO A 355 -19.75 13.03 -8.14
CA PRO A 355 -20.99 12.47 -7.58
C PRO A 355 -20.72 11.19 -6.77
N PHE A 356 -21.71 10.79 -5.96
CA PHE A 356 -21.77 9.45 -5.39
C PHE A 356 -21.97 8.40 -6.50
N GLY A 357 -21.48 7.18 -6.29
CA GLY A 357 -21.45 6.11 -7.30
C GLY A 357 -20.09 5.41 -7.32
N ARG A 358 -19.68 4.92 -8.51
CA ARG A 358 -18.38 4.31 -8.75
C ARG A 358 -17.30 5.39 -8.96
N ILE A 359 -16.20 5.26 -8.24
CA ILE A 359 -15.09 6.22 -8.23
C ILE A 359 -13.78 5.43 -8.32
N GLU A 360 -12.98 5.73 -9.33
CA GLU A 360 -11.63 5.18 -9.48
C GLU A 360 -10.63 6.22 -8.97
N LEU A 361 -9.69 5.76 -8.14
CA LEU A 361 -8.53 6.50 -7.68
C LEU A 361 -7.31 5.75 -8.18
N GLU A 362 -6.43 6.41 -8.93
CA GLU A 362 -5.16 5.81 -9.34
C GLU A 362 -3.99 6.66 -8.87
N THR A 363 -2.88 6.01 -8.54
CA THR A 363 -1.61 6.64 -8.23
C THR A 363 -0.54 5.96 -9.07
N TRP A 364 0.18 6.75 -9.87
CA TRP A 364 1.25 6.29 -10.75
C TRP A 364 2.58 6.91 -10.31
N VAL A 365 3.68 6.21 -10.53
CA VAL A 365 5.03 6.70 -10.22
C VAL A 365 6.02 6.39 -11.34
N CYS A 366 6.91 7.34 -11.61
CA CYS A 366 8.05 7.16 -12.50
C CYS A 366 9.23 8.06 -12.10
N VAL A 367 10.33 7.97 -12.85
CA VAL A 367 11.49 8.85 -12.74
C VAL A 367 11.71 9.58 -14.06
N ASP A 368 11.96 10.89 -13.98
CA ASP A 368 12.37 11.72 -15.11
C ASP A 368 13.50 12.68 -14.70
N ASP A 369 14.63 12.63 -15.41
CA ASP A 369 15.84 13.43 -15.16
C ASP A 369 16.18 13.53 -13.65
N GLY A 370 16.36 12.37 -13.01
CA GLY A 370 16.72 12.22 -11.59
C GLY A 370 15.64 12.63 -10.57
N LYS A 371 14.44 13.02 -11.03
CA LYS A 371 13.30 13.41 -10.18
C LYS A 371 12.27 12.30 -10.16
N ILE A 372 11.54 12.20 -9.06
CA ILE A 372 10.39 11.30 -8.94
C ILE A 372 9.16 12.08 -9.41
N ILE A 373 8.32 11.47 -10.25
CA ILE A 373 7.01 12.01 -10.59
C ILE A 373 5.96 11.08 -9.98
N VAL A 374 5.01 11.67 -9.24
CA VAL A 374 3.83 10.96 -8.73
C VAL A 374 2.58 11.60 -9.34
N GLU A 375 1.85 10.84 -10.14
CA GLU A 375 0.63 11.30 -10.80
C GLU A 375 -0.61 10.77 -10.09
N PHE A 376 -1.64 11.62 -9.98
CA PHE A 376 -2.89 11.29 -9.30
C PHE A 376 -4.07 11.42 -10.25
N TYR A 377 -4.81 10.33 -10.38
CA TYR A 377 -5.98 10.21 -11.25
C TYR A 377 -7.25 10.02 -10.45
N ALA A 378 -8.36 10.52 -10.98
CA ALA A 378 -9.71 10.24 -10.52
C ALA A 378 -10.61 9.97 -11.73
N ASN A 379 -11.28 8.82 -11.78
CA ASN A 379 -12.11 8.38 -12.92
C ASN A 379 -11.40 8.54 -14.29
N GLY A 380 -10.14 8.07 -14.38
CA GLY A 380 -9.30 8.19 -15.57
C GLY A 380 -8.74 9.59 -15.88
N GLN A 381 -9.10 10.64 -15.13
CA GLN A 381 -8.59 12.00 -15.34
C GLN A 381 -7.42 12.32 -14.40
N LYS A 382 -6.23 12.64 -14.95
CA LYS A 382 -5.10 13.18 -14.17
C LYS A 382 -5.49 14.52 -13.58
N TYR A 383 -5.64 14.59 -12.26
CA TYR A 383 -6.02 15.82 -11.57
C TYR A 383 -4.84 16.54 -10.92
N ASP A 384 -3.78 15.82 -10.55
CA ASP A 384 -2.52 16.40 -10.06
C ASP A 384 -1.30 15.57 -10.51
N GLU A 385 -0.15 16.23 -10.54
CA GLU A 385 1.15 15.67 -10.88
C GLU A 385 2.17 16.33 -9.96
N VAL A 386 2.94 15.50 -9.25
CA VAL A 386 3.85 15.98 -8.21
C VAL A 386 5.28 15.54 -8.54
N THR A 387 6.11 16.50 -8.95
CA THR A 387 7.55 16.31 -9.12
C THR A 387 8.25 16.47 -7.76
N ILE A 388 9.03 15.48 -7.35
CA ILE A 388 9.84 15.50 -6.13
C ILE A 388 11.31 15.39 -6.54
N ARG A 389 12.15 16.31 -6.05
CA ARG A 389 13.61 16.23 -6.13
C ARG A 389 14.13 15.50 -4.87
N PRO A 390 14.55 14.23 -4.97
CA PRO A 390 15.17 13.52 -3.86
C PRO A 390 16.50 14.17 -3.38
N TYR A 391 17.12 13.60 -2.35
CA TYR A 391 18.35 14.14 -1.74
C TYR A 391 19.57 13.97 -2.65
N ALA A 392 19.63 12.87 -3.40
CA ALA A 392 20.47 12.63 -4.57
C ALA A 392 19.57 12.19 -5.74
N PRO A 393 20.00 12.27 -7.01
CA PRO A 393 19.16 11.90 -8.17
C PRO A 393 18.62 10.46 -8.07
N ALA A 394 17.32 10.28 -8.33
CA ALA A 394 16.72 8.96 -8.41
C ALA A 394 17.21 8.21 -9.67
N THR A 395 17.52 6.92 -9.50
CA THR A 395 17.78 5.97 -10.59
C THR A 395 16.54 5.15 -10.93
N SER A 396 15.69 4.86 -9.95
CA SER A 396 14.38 4.24 -10.13
C SER A 396 13.39 4.71 -9.06
N ALA A 397 12.10 4.67 -9.38
CA ALA A 397 11.04 4.86 -8.40
C ALA A 397 9.86 3.94 -8.73
N TYR A 398 9.29 3.33 -7.70
CA TYR A 398 8.23 2.33 -7.81
C TYR A 398 7.43 2.25 -6.50
N ILE A 399 6.21 1.73 -6.55
CA ILE A 399 5.40 1.41 -5.38
C ILE A 399 5.81 0.02 -4.89
N GLU A 400 6.06 -0.15 -3.59
CA GLU A 400 6.45 -1.43 -2.98
C GLU A 400 5.46 -1.88 -1.91
N ILE A 401 5.17 -3.19 -1.91
CA ILE A 401 4.46 -3.90 -0.87
C ILE A 401 5.40 -5.00 -0.37
N ALA A 402 5.73 -5.04 0.93
CA ALA A 402 6.76 -5.94 1.46
C ALA A 402 6.51 -6.36 2.93
N PRO A 403 7.12 -7.47 3.40
CA PRO A 403 7.11 -7.90 4.81
C PRO A 403 8.18 -7.12 5.63
N THR A 404 8.25 -5.81 5.43
CA THR A 404 9.28 -4.92 5.95
C THR A 404 8.66 -3.59 6.38
N THR A 405 9.42 -2.79 7.12
CA THR A 405 9.04 -1.43 7.51
C THR A 405 10.05 -0.39 7.03
N THR A 406 9.60 0.84 6.78
CA THR A 406 10.51 1.99 6.68
C THR A 406 11.25 2.19 8.02
N SER A 407 12.33 2.98 8.04
CA SER A 407 13.02 3.27 9.30
C SER A 407 12.13 4.00 10.34
N ALA A 408 11.00 4.57 9.92
CA ALA A 408 9.97 5.11 10.80
C ALA A 408 9.00 4.05 11.38
N GLY A 409 9.28 2.75 11.21
CA GLY A 409 8.43 1.65 11.68
C GLY A 409 7.08 1.53 10.94
N ARG A 410 6.94 2.18 9.78
CA ARG A 410 5.73 2.11 8.95
C ARG A 410 5.81 0.91 8.01
N PRO A 411 4.73 0.14 7.81
CA PRO A 411 4.75 -1.01 6.93
C PRO A 411 4.88 -0.54 5.48
N LEU A 412 5.46 -1.36 4.61
CA LEU A 412 5.28 -1.17 3.17
C LEU A 412 3.99 -1.88 2.75
N ASP A 413 2.86 -1.20 2.96
CA ASP A 413 1.51 -1.70 2.65
C ASP A 413 0.81 -0.90 1.53
N LEU A 414 -0.14 -1.57 0.87
CA LEU A 414 -1.10 -0.94 -0.04
C LEU A 414 -2.49 -1.08 0.56
N MET A 415 -3.19 0.04 0.72
CA MET A 415 -4.48 0.06 1.43
C MET A 415 -5.52 0.88 0.68
N LEU A 416 -6.70 0.30 0.45
CA LEU A 416 -7.93 1.02 0.13
C LEU A 416 -8.88 0.91 1.32
N VAL A 417 -8.91 1.94 2.17
CA VAL A 417 -9.59 1.89 3.48
C VAL A 417 -10.57 3.05 3.71
N PHE A 418 -11.68 2.73 4.36
CA PHE A 418 -12.70 3.63 4.87
C PHE A 418 -12.37 4.08 6.30
N GLY A 419 -12.42 5.39 6.53
CA GLY A 419 -12.11 6.01 7.81
C GLY A 419 -12.72 7.40 8.00
N GLY A 420 -12.26 8.09 9.03
CA GLY A 420 -12.55 9.52 9.27
C GLY A 420 -12.28 10.39 8.04
N TYR A 421 -12.88 11.58 7.99
CA TYR A 421 -12.71 12.46 6.85
C TYR A 421 -11.27 12.98 6.71
N ASP A 422 -10.59 13.34 7.79
CA ASP A 422 -9.19 13.82 7.77
C ASP A 422 -8.53 13.73 9.16
N ILE A 423 -7.29 14.19 9.29
CA ILE A 423 -6.52 14.20 10.54
C ILE A 423 -7.21 14.95 11.72
N GLY A 424 -8.10 15.90 11.43
CA GLY A 424 -8.89 16.67 12.40
C GLY A 424 -10.27 16.05 12.70
N ILE A 425 -10.79 15.22 11.78
CA ILE A 425 -11.99 14.38 11.94
C ILE A 425 -11.58 12.91 11.71
N PRO A 426 -10.71 12.33 12.55
CA PRO A 426 -10.04 11.06 12.25
C PRO A 426 -10.95 9.83 12.41
N TRP A 427 -12.13 9.93 13.02
CA TRP A 427 -12.96 8.77 13.31
C TRP A 427 -14.29 8.85 12.57
N ALA A 428 -14.67 7.77 11.87
CA ALA A 428 -15.98 7.63 11.23
C ALA A 428 -16.76 6.43 11.79
N PHE A 429 -18.04 6.60 12.09
CA PHE A 429 -18.95 5.49 12.39
C PHE A 429 -19.84 5.28 11.16
N LEU A 430 -19.78 4.12 10.52
CA LEU A 430 -20.64 3.81 9.37
C LEU A 430 -22.05 3.48 9.87
N ASN A 431 -22.98 4.42 9.71
CA ASN A 431 -24.33 4.31 10.27
C ASN A 431 -25.26 3.47 9.37
N ALA A 432 -25.17 3.68 8.05
CA ALA A 432 -26.09 3.10 7.07
C ALA A 432 -25.46 3.05 5.66
N GLY A 433 -26.05 2.23 4.79
CA GLY A 433 -25.51 1.90 3.47
C GLY A 433 -24.34 0.93 3.54
N GLN A 434 -23.73 0.64 2.39
CA GLN A 434 -22.52 -0.17 2.29
C GLN A 434 -21.61 0.40 1.21
N ILE A 435 -20.29 0.25 1.37
CA ILE A 435 -19.29 0.73 0.40
C ILE A 435 -18.62 -0.48 -0.23
N GLY A 436 -18.75 -0.63 -1.55
CA GLY A 436 -17.99 -1.61 -2.31
C GLY A 436 -16.57 -1.08 -2.54
N LEU A 437 -15.56 -1.93 -2.40
CA LEU A 437 -14.15 -1.62 -2.62
C LEU A 437 -13.54 -2.67 -3.55
N GLU A 438 -12.71 -2.23 -4.50
CA GLU A 438 -11.85 -3.09 -5.31
C GLU A 438 -10.43 -2.52 -5.32
N LEU A 439 -9.41 -3.37 -5.24
CA LEU A 439 -8.01 -2.96 -5.21
C LEU A 439 -7.19 -3.71 -6.26
N TYR A 440 -6.39 -2.96 -7.02
CA TYR A 440 -5.56 -3.46 -8.11
C TYR A 440 -4.16 -2.86 -8.06
N VAL A 441 -3.19 -3.67 -8.47
CA VAL A 441 -1.82 -3.27 -8.84
C VAL A 441 -1.66 -3.34 -10.35
N ARG A 442 -0.70 -2.61 -10.91
CA ARG A 442 -0.35 -2.71 -12.34
C ARG A 442 0.78 -3.71 -12.54
N MET A 443 0.51 -4.79 -13.27
CA MET A 443 1.48 -5.84 -13.59
C MET A 443 1.46 -6.10 -15.09
N ASN A 444 2.64 -6.03 -15.73
CA ASN A 444 2.80 -6.25 -17.17
C ASN A 444 1.83 -5.42 -18.05
N GLY A 445 1.54 -4.19 -17.62
CA GLY A 445 0.61 -3.26 -18.28
C GLY A 445 -0.88 -3.48 -17.97
N ALA A 446 -1.25 -4.58 -17.31
CA ALA A 446 -2.62 -4.91 -16.92
C ALA A 446 -2.92 -4.57 -15.45
N TRP A 447 -4.19 -4.28 -15.14
CA TRP A 447 -4.67 -4.16 -13.77
C TRP A 447 -5.03 -5.53 -13.22
N VAL A 448 -4.36 -5.97 -12.15
CA VAL A 448 -4.62 -7.26 -11.49
C VAL A 448 -4.80 -7.08 -9.99
N PRO A 449 -5.64 -7.89 -9.32
CA PRO A 449 -5.78 -7.80 -7.87
C PRO A 449 -4.49 -8.27 -7.17
N PRO A 450 -4.16 -7.69 -5.99
CA PRO A 450 -2.99 -8.11 -5.22
C PRO A 450 -3.19 -9.54 -4.67
N PRO A 451 -2.09 -10.31 -4.47
CA PRO A 451 -2.19 -11.74 -4.21
C PRO A 451 -2.80 -12.07 -2.84
N SER A 452 -2.73 -11.20 -1.84
CA SER A 452 -3.44 -11.39 -0.56
C SER A 452 -4.02 -10.07 -0.06
N ALA A 453 -5.07 -10.13 0.77
CA ALA A 453 -5.55 -8.95 1.49
C ALA A 453 -6.31 -9.27 2.77
N TRP A 454 -6.43 -8.25 3.62
CA TRP A 454 -7.05 -8.26 4.94
C TRP A 454 -8.06 -7.11 5.09
N SER A 455 -9.00 -7.26 6.01
CA SER A 455 -10.10 -6.32 6.28
C SER A 455 -9.69 -4.98 6.91
N VAL A 456 -8.44 -4.88 7.37
CA VAL A 456 -7.95 -3.81 8.24
C VAL A 456 -6.59 -3.33 7.77
N GLY A 457 -6.48 -2.03 7.52
CA GLY A 457 -5.23 -1.31 7.25
C GLY A 457 -4.49 -0.90 8.52
N TYR A 458 -3.24 -0.46 8.37
CA TYR A 458 -2.41 0.07 9.44
C TYR A 458 -1.96 1.51 9.12
N GLY A 459 -1.31 2.20 10.06
CA GLY A 459 -0.56 3.42 9.79
C GLY A 459 -1.40 4.70 9.55
N THR A 460 -2.66 4.60 9.14
CA THR A 460 -3.54 5.76 9.01
C THR A 460 -3.96 6.30 10.39
N ALA A 461 -4.03 7.62 10.52
CA ALA A 461 -4.65 8.27 11.67
C ALA A 461 -6.17 8.12 11.62
N GLU A 462 -6.70 8.10 10.39
CA GLU A 462 -8.10 7.99 10.04
C GLU A 462 -8.59 6.53 10.18
N ARG A 463 -9.62 6.33 11.00
CA ARG A 463 -10.14 5.05 11.47
C ARG A 463 -11.66 5.04 11.44
N SER A 464 -12.26 3.87 11.52
CA SER A 464 -13.71 3.72 11.56
C SER A 464 -14.22 2.63 12.51
N TYR A 465 -15.48 2.77 12.90
CA TYR A 465 -16.34 1.68 13.36
C TYR A 465 -17.14 1.22 12.14
N ALA A 466 -16.64 0.16 11.50
CA ALA A 466 -17.25 -0.56 10.40
C ALA A 466 -16.71 -2.01 10.40
N SER A 467 -17.38 -2.91 9.70
CA SER A 467 -16.91 -4.27 9.41
C SER A 467 -16.65 -4.44 7.91
N VAL A 468 -15.84 -5.41 7.51
CA VAL A 468 -15.56 -5.70 6.09
C VAL A 468 -15.75 -7.18 5.79
N VAL A 469 -16.41 -7.48 4.68
CA VAL A 469 -16.59 -8.86 4.17
C VAL A 469 -16.03 -8.96 2.75
N PRO A 470 -15.39 -10.08 2.37
CA PRO A 470 -14.92 -10.28 1.00
C PRO A 470 -16.10 -10.42 0.03
N GLN A 471 -15.88 -10.05 -1.23
CA GLN A 471 -16.79 -10.35 -2.36
C GLN A 471 -16.11 -11.13 -3.49
N GLY A 472 -14.80 -11.27 -3.44
CA GLY A 472 -13.99 -11.99 -4.41
C GLY A 472 -12.52 -11.63 -4.25
N VAL A 473 -11.67 -12.18 -5.11
CA VAL A 473 -10.26 -11.76 -5.17
C VAL A 473 -10.21 -10.32 -5.66
N GLY A 474 -9.58 -9.43 -4.90
CA GLY A 474 -9.51 -8.01 -5.21
C GLY A 474 -10.67 -7.18 -4.68
N SER A 475 -11.76 -7.77 -4.17
CA SER A 475 -12.99 -7.01 -3.84
C SER A 475 -13.59 -7.33 -2.46
N ALA A 476 -14.17 -6.31 -1.84
CA ALA A 476 -14.78 -6.37 -0.51
C ALA A 476 -15.92 -5.36 -0.35
N ILE A 477 -16.75 -5.53 0.69
CA ILE A 477 -17.77 -4.57 1.09
C ILE A 477 -17.54 -4.15 2.55
N VAL A 478 -17.49 -2.84 2.77
CA VAL A 478 -17.53 -2.21 4.10
C VAL A 478 -18.99 -2.02 4.53
N LYS A 479 -19.34 -2.47 5.73
CA LYS A 479 -20.69 -2.45 6.31
C LYS A 479 -20.70 -1.85 7.72
N PRO A 480 -21.84 -1.32 8.21
CA PRO A 480 -22.01 -0.98 9.62
C PRO A 480 -21.64 -2.16 10.53
N GLY A 481 -21.06 -1.87 11.71
CA GLY A 481 -20.67 -2.88 12.70
C GLY A 481 -19.27 -2.67 13.26
N PRO A 482 -18.84 -3.49 14.23
CA PRO A 482 -17.53 -3.36 14.85
C PRO A 482 -16.39 -3.78 13.90
N PRO A 483 -15.18 -3.21 14.05
CA PRO A 483 -13.98 -3.66 13.36
C PRO A 483 -13.73 -5.16 13.51
N ASN A 484 -13.57 -5.84 12.38
CA ASN A 484 -13.20 -7.25 12.30
C ASN A 484 -11.79 -7.39 11.69
N SER A 485 -10.96 -8.27 12.24
CA SER A 485 -9.71 -8.71 11.61
C SER A 485 -9.96 -10.03 10.90
N GLN A 486 -9.96 -10.01 9.57
CA GLN A 486 -10.23 -11.15 8.72
C GLN A 486 -9.34 -11.07 7.46
N GLN A 487 -8.75 -12.20 7.08
CA GLN A 487 -8.15 -12.34 5.75
C GLN A 487 -9.29 -12.40 4.72
N LEU A 488 -9.30 -11.45 3.79
CA LEU A 488 -10.35 -11.34 2.77
C LEU A 488 -10.12 -12.36 1.65
N TRP A 489 -8.86 -12.49 1.22
CA TRP A 489 -8.40 -13.55 0.33
C TRP A 489 -6.91 -13.82 0.51
N ALA A 490 -6.49 -15.01 0.09
CA ALA A 490 -5.11 -15.39 -0.14
C ALA A 490 -5.03 -16.20 -1.43
N GLY A 491 -4.58 -15.56 -2.51
CA GLY A 491 -4.00 -16.21 -3.66
C GLY A 491 -2.62 -16.80 -3.32
N THR A 492 -2.15 -17.67 -4.20
CA THR A 492 -0.79 -18.25 -4.13
C THR A 492 0.01 -17.80 -5.36
N ILE A 493 1.26 -18.23 -5.54
CA ILE A 493 2.33 -17.56 -6.30
C ILE A 493 3.16 -18.65 -7.05
N ILE A 494 3.23 -18.65 -8.41
CA ILE A 494 3.96 -19.61 -9.30
C ILE A 494 5.24 -19.06 -9.94
N ALA A 495 6.38 -19.29 -9.32
CA ALA A 495 7.49 -20.11 -9.81
C ALA A 495 7.90 -20.12 -11.31
N THR A 496 7.62 -19.11 -12.15
CA THR A 496 8.23 -19.04 -13.50
C THR A 496 9.65 -18.46 -13.43
N PRO A 497 10.63 -19.01 -14.17
CA PRO A 497 11.98 -18.44 -14.25
C PRO A 497 12.07 -17.06 -14.92
N ILE A 498 10.97 -16.55 -15.49
CA ILE A 498 10.91 -15.28 -16.25
C ILE A 498 9.95 -14.27 -15.59
N GLY A 499 9.72 -14.41 -14.28
CA GLY A 499 9.08 -13.39 -13.44
C GLY A 499 7.63 -13.64 -13.08
N PHE A 500 7.36 -13.56 -11.78
CA PHE A 500 6.05 -13.50 -11.13
C PHE A 500 5.05 -14.62 -11.49
N ASN A 501 3.95 -14.61 -10.75
CA ASN A 501 3.63 -15.77 -9.91
C ASN A 501 2.17 -15.71 -9.45
N ILE A 502 1.26 -16.59 -9.92
CA ILE A 502 -0.11 -16.69 -9.38
C ILE A 502 -0.64 -18.14 -9.40
N ILE A 503 -1.04 -18.70 -8.25
CA ILE A 503 -1.91 -19.89 -8.10
C ILE A 503 -3.27 -19.42 -7.58
N THR A 504 -4.32 -20.00 -8.14
CA THR A 504 -5.71 -19.62 -7.91
C THR A 504 -6.56 -20.86 -7.55
N SER A 505 -7.87 -20.68 -7.40
CA SER A 505 -8.86 -21.76 -7.46
C SER A 505 -9.42 -21.97 -8.89
N THR A 506 -8.70 -21.48 -9.91
CA THR A 506 -9.06 -21.56 -11.32
C THR A 506 -8.41 -22.81 -11.92
N ASP A 507 -9.04 -23.39 -12.93
CA ASP A 507 -8.39 -24.39 -13.78
C ASP A 507 -7.10 -23.80 -14.37
N LEU A 508 -5.95 -24.33 -13.93
CA LEU A 508 -4.64 -23.87 -14.37
C LEU A 508 -4.30 -24.32 -15.81
N SER A 509 -5.14 -25.16 -16.45
CA SER A 509 -5.04 -25.47 -17.89
C SER A 509 -5.14 -24.23 -18.76
N SER A 510 -5.83 -23.18 -18.28
CA SER A 510 -5.92 -21.87 -18.93
C SER A 510 -4.57 -21.17 -19.11
N TYR A 511 -3.54 -21.56 -18.34
CA TYR A 511 -2.17 -21.09 -18.49
C TYR A 511 -1.31 -21.96 -19.41
N ALA A 512 -1.86 -22.98 -20.08
CA ALA A 512 -1.11 -23.82 -21.02
C ALA A 512 -0.44 -23.03 -22.16
N SER A 513 -0.99 -21.86 -22.51
CA SER A 513 -0.30 -20.88 -23.34
C SER A 513 -0.61 -19.44 -22.91
N LEU A 514 0.43 -18.66 -22.58
CA LEU A 514 0.32 -17.25 -22.21
C LEU A 514 0.84 -16.37 -23.35
N ASN A 515 -0.06 -15.66 -24.04
CA ASN A 515 0.33 -14.74 -25.11
C ASN A 515 0.89 -13.43 -24.52
N LEU A 516 2.10 -13.04 -24.90
CA LEU A 516 2.82 -11.89 -24.33
C LEU A 516 2.57 -10.58 -25.11
N GLY A 517 1.71 -10.61 -26.13
CA GLY A 517 1.26 -9.40 -26.85
C GLY A 517 2.29 -8.74 -27.78
N ASN A 518 3.53 -9.24 -27.79
CA ASN A 518 4.66 -8.73 -28.58
C ASN A 518 5.07 -9.69 -29.73
N GLY A 519 4.14 -10.51 -30.21
CA GLY A 519 4.45 -11.59 -31.15
C GLY A 519 5.17 -12.79 -30.51
N THR A 520 5.31 -12.83 -29.18
CA THR A 520 5.77 -14.02 -28.45
C THR A 520 4.71 -14.56 -27.50
N ARG A 521 4.78 -15.86 -27.20
CA ARG A 521 3.95 -16.53 -26.19
C ARG A 521 4.81 -17.47 -25.36
N LEU A 522 4.41 -17.73 -24.12
CA LEU A 522 4.94 -18.85 -23.35
C LEU A 522 4.04 -20.06 -23.60
N ILE A 523 4.62 -21.24 -23.81
CA ILE A 523 3.90 -22.52 -23.85
C ILE A 523 4.37 -23.40 -22.70
N LEU A 524 3.42 -24.06 -22.05
CA LEU A 524 3.68 -24.84 -20.86
C LEU A 524 4.33 -26.18 -21.23
N THR A 525 5.60 -26.35 -20.89
CA THR A 525 6.39 -27.56 -21.20
C THR A 525 6.49 -28.54 -20.04
N GLY A 526 6.31 -28.07 -18.81
CA GLY A 526 6.31 -28.91 -17.62
C GLY A 526 5.50 -28.30 -16.49
N ALA A 527 4.90 -29.15 -15.66
CA ALA A 527 4.31 -28.77 -14.40
C ALA A 527 4.88 -29.63 -13.29
N TYR A 528 5.01 -29.06 -12.09
CA TYR A 528 5.40 -29.78 -10.89
C TYR A 528 4.46 -29.41 -9.77
N ILE A 529 3.90 -30.40 -9.06
CA ILE A 529 3.03 -30.21 -7.90
C ILE A 529 3.79 -30.75 -6.69
N ASN A 530 4.06 -29.88 -5.71
CA ASN A 530 4.87 -30.18 -4.53
C ASN A 530 6.26 -30.75 -4.88
N GLY A 531 6.91 -30.15 -5.88
CA GLY A 531 8.23 -30.56 -6.37
C GLY A 531 8.26 -31.84 -7.22
N ARG A 532 7.13 -32.53 -7.39
CA ARG A 532 7.02 -33.74 -8.23
C ARG A 532 6.47 -33.39 -9.61
N PRO A 533 7.00 -33.95 -10.72
CA PRO A 533 6.41 -33.77 -12.05
C PRO A 533 4.92 -34.11 -12.05
N ALA A 534 4.12 -33.26 -12.67
CA ALA A 534 2.67 -33.36 -12.75
C ALA A 534 2.22 -33.28 -14.21
N GLN A 535 1.24 -34.09 -14.59
CA GLN A 535 0.67 -34.02 -15.93
C GLN A 535 -0.15 -32.74 -16.10
N LEU A 536 -0.13 -32.15 -17.30
CA LEU A 536 -0.86 -30.91 -17.57
C LEU A 536 -2.39 -31.05 -17.37
N SER A 537 -2.94 -32.25 -17.52
CA SER A 537 -4.33 -32.59 -17.17
C SER A 537 -4.67 -32.39 -15.68
N SER A 538 -3.70 -32.62 -14.79
CA SER A 538 -3.89 -32.47 -13.32
C SER A 538 -3.97 -31.01 -12.86
N LEU A 539 -3.63 -30.06 -13.74
CA LEU A 539 -3.72 -28.61 -13.47
C LEU A 539 -5.16 -28.11 -13.29
N SER A 540 -6.14 -28.90 -13.75
CA SER A 540 -7.57 -28.66 -13.51
C SER A 540 -8.03 -28.96 -12.08
N ASN A 541 -7.28 -29.78 -11.33
CA ASN A 541 -7.66 -30.28 -10.01
C ASN A 541 -6.45 -30.33 -9.06
N VAL A 542 -5.72 -29.22 -8.96
CA VAL A 542 -4.60 -29.09 -8.02
C VAL A 542 -5.11 -28.99 -6.57
N PRO A 543 -4.65 -29.83 -5.62
CA PRO A 543 -5.04 -29.71 -4.22
C PRO A 543 -4.64 -28.36 -3.63
N LEU A 544 -5.58 -27.71 -2.92
CA LEU A 544 -5.35 -26.42 -2.26
C LEU A 544 -4.13 -26.48 -1.32
N GLY A 545 -3.24 -25.51 -1.46
CA GLY A 545 -1.96 -25.46 -0.72
C GLY A 545 -0.79 -26.13 -1.42
N SER A 546 -0.98 -26.76 -2.59
CA SER A 546 0.14 -27.31 -3.35
C SER A 546 1.04 -26.24 -3.96
N ILE A 547 2.35 -26.47 -3.94
CA ILE A 547 3.33 -25.67 -4.69
C ILE A 547 3.29 -26.13 -6.16
N VAL A 548 2.73 -25.31 -7.03
CA VAL A 548 2.78 -25.54 -8.49
C VAL A 548 3.96 -24.75 -9.07
N VAL A 549 4.87 -25.45 -9.74
CA VAL A 549 5.90 -24.85 -10.59
C VAL A 549 5.54 -25.14 -12.04
N LEU A 550 5.40 -24.08 -12.85
CA LEU A 550 5.09 -24.19 -14.27
C LEU A 550 6.34 -23.79 -15.06
N GLN A 551 6.91 -24.77 -15.77
CA GLN A 551 8.01 -24.56 -16.70
C GLN A 551 7.45 -24.18 -18.07
N TYR A 552 7.93 -23.07 -18.58
CA TYR A 552 7.52 -22.54 -19.88
C TYR A 552 8.69 -22.54 -20.84
N LYS A 553 8.39 -22.80 -22.11
CA LYS A 553 9.26 -22.47 -23.24
C LYS A 553 8.63 -21.32 -24.03
N ARG A 554 9.43 -20.35 -24.43
CA ARG A 554 8.93 -19.23 -25.24
C ARG A 554 8.79 -19.66 -26.69
N GLN A 555 7.82 -19.08 -27.37
CA GLN A 555 7.61 -19.22 -28.81
C GLN A 555 7.43 -17.84 -29.47
N TYR A 556 7.92 -17.71 -30.69
CA TYR A 556 7.79 -16.54 -31.55
C TYR A 556 6.79 -16.81 -32.68
N PHE A 557 5.95 -15.83 -33.00
CA PHE A 557 5.08 -15.86 -34.17
C PHE A 557 5.86 -15.37 -35.39
N VAL A 558 6.28 -16.30 -36.24
CA VAL A 558 7.07 -16.01 -37.44
C VAL A 558 6.13 -15.97 -38.66
N SER A 559 6.32 -14.98 -39.53
CA SER A 559 5.64 -14.85 -40.82
C SER A 559 6.68 -14.86 -41.93
N ILE A 560 6.77 -15.96 -42.68
CA ILE A 560 7.63 -16.08 -43.85
C ILE A 560 6.79 -15.75 -45.08
N SER A 561 7.22 -14.75 -45.85
CA SER A 561 6.54 -14.29 -47.06
C SER A 561 7.47 -14.43 -48.26
N ALA A 562 7.00 -15.10 -49.31
CA ALA A 562 7.62 -15.21 -50.62
C ALA A 562 6.63 -14.72 -51.70
N PRO A 563 7.07 -14.41 -52.93
CA PRO A 563 6.17 -14.08 -54.02
C PRO A 563 5.13 -15.19 -54.23
N GLY A 564 3.85 -14.88 -54.01
CA GLY A 564 2.74 -15.82 -54.15
C GLY A 564 2.49 -16.77 -52.96
N ASN A 565 3.27 -16.74 -51.87
CA ASN A 565 3.03 -17.61 -50.71
C ASN A 565 3.37 -16.94 -49.37
N ARG A 566 2.54 -17.16 -48.35
CA ARG A 566 2.78 -16.68 -46.98
C ARG A 566 2.50 -17.80 -45.99
N THR A 567 3.52 -18.18 -45.23
CA THR A 567 3.42 -19.15 -44.14
C THR A 567 3.58 -18.43 -42.81
N THR A 568 2.65 -18.65 -41.87
CA THR A 568 2.75 -18.17 -40.50
C THR A 568 2.74 -19.33 -39.51
N GLY A 569 3.48 -19.21 -38.41
CA GLY A 569 3.56 -20.26 -37.40
C GLY A 569 4.17 -19.80 -36.09
N TRP A 570 4.00 -20.60 -35.05
CA TRP A 570 4.67 -20.42 -33.77
C TRP A 570 5.88 -21.34 -33.70
N PHE A 571 7.05 -20.78 -33.38
CA PHE A 571 8.33 -21.49 -33.33
C PHE A 571 8.98 -21.29 -31.98
N ASP A 572 9.57 -22.35 -31.43
CA ASP A 572 10.27 -22.34 -30.16
C ASP A 572 11.49 -21.39 -30.16
N GLU A 573 11.70 -20.71 -29.03
CA GLU A 573 13.01 -20.18 -28.64
C GLU A 573 13.93 -21.38 -28.35
N ASN A 574 15.02 -21.53 -29.10
CA ASN A 574 15.99 -22.62 -28.95
C ASN A 574 17.03 -22.31 -27.87
#